data_AF-A0A3D2R208-F1
#
_entry.id   AF-A0A3D2R208-F1
#
_cell.length_a   1.000
_cell.length_b   1.000
_cell.length_c   1.000
_cell.angle_alpha   90.00
_cell.angle_beta   90.00
_cell.angle_gamma   90.00
#
_symmetry.space_group_name_H-M   'P 1'
#
loop_
_entity.id
_entity.type
_entity.pdbx_description
1 polymer ?
#
loop_
_entity_poly.entity_id
_entity_poly.type
_entity_poly.pdbx_seq_one_letter_code
_entity_poly.pdbx_strand_id
1 'polypeptide(L)'
;MINKFIVMTCADILKEVFIKQTPSDAQLSYFFRNNRNLGSHDRSDIAEIFYGVIRNRRYLEVIVDDQNPKKMILVYLMVMLGKSIRELT
;
A
#
# COMPACT_ATOMS: atom_id res chain seq x y z
N MET A 1 13.25 1.46 2.91
CA MET A 1 13.63 1.09 1.53
C MET A 1 12.56 0.14 1.05
N ILE A 2 11.87 0.50 -0.03
CA ILE A 2 10.76 -0.30 -0.55
C ILE A 2 11.33 -1.66 -0.95
N ASN A 3 10.75 -2.71 -0.37
CA ASN A 3 11.10 -4.08 -0.66
C ASN A 3 9.81 -4.90 -0.79
N LYS A 4 9.96 -6.16 -1.22
CA LYS A 4 8.83 -7.07 -1.42
C LYS A 4 7.95 -7.24 -0.18
N PHE A 5 8.54 -7.25 1.02
CA PHE A 5 7.78 -7.39 2.27
C PHE A 5 6.83 -6.21 2.49
N ILE A 6 7.31 -4.98 2.29
CA ILE A 6 6.47 -3.77 2.43
C ILE A 6 5.32 -3.78 1.42
N VAL A 7 5.61 -4.05 0.14
CA VAL A 7 4.59 -4.08 -0.93
C VAL A 7 3.51 -5.12 -0.64
N MET A 8 3.92 -6.33 -0.25
CA MET A 8 3.00 -7.42 0.09
C MET A 8 2.15 -7.07 1.31
N THR A 9 2.78 -6.53 2.35
CA THR A 9 2.09 -6.08 3.57
C THR A 9 1.04 -5.03 3.26
N CYS A 10 1.39 -3.98 2.50
CA CYS A 10 0.42 -2.96 2.07
C CYS A 10 -0.73 -3.57 1.26
N ALA A 11 -0.45 -4.52 0.37
CA ALA A 11 -1.47 -5.16 -0.44
C ALA A 11 -2.50 -5.92 0.41
N ASP A 12 -2.04 -6.62 1.44
CA ASP A 12 -2.89 -7.35 2.36
C ASP A 12 -3.76 -6.39 3.20
N ILE A 13 -3.19 -5.30 3.71
CA ILE A 13 -3.95 -4.29 4.46
C ILE A 13 -4.99 -3.61 3.56
N LEU A 14 -4.63 -3.25 2.32
CA LEU A 14 -5.55 -2.63 1.36
C LEU A 14 -6.68 -3.56 0.95
N LYS A 15 -6.39 -4.86 0.78
CA LYS A 15 -7.41 -5.86 0.49
C LYS A 15 -8.49 -5.89 1.57
N GLU A 16 -8.10 -5.82 2.83
CA GLU A 16 -9.04 -5.75 3.96
C GLU A 16 -9.91 -4.48 3.89
N VAL A 17 -9.33 -3.32 3.61
CA VAL A 17 -10.08 -2.06 3.46
C VAL A 17 -11.08 -2.14 2.29
N PHE A 18 -10.65 -2.68 1.15
CA PHE A 18 -11.50 -2.76 -0.04
C PHE A 18 -12.66 -3.73 0.13
N ILE A 19 -12.44 -4.86 0.82
CA ILE A 19 -13.48 -5.87 1.07
C ILE A 19 -14.43 -5.44 2.19
N LYS A 20 -13.87 -5.04 3.34
CA LYS A 20 -14.65 -4.82 4.57
C LYS A 20 -15.20 -3.40 4.71
N GLN A 21 -14.81 -2.48 3.83
CA GLN A 21 -15.20 -1.06 3.88
C GLN A 21 -14.93 -0.41 5.25
N THR A 22 -13.93 -0.89 5.96
CA THR A 22 -13.51 -0.34 7.25
C THR A 22 -12.81 1.01 7.03
N PRO A 23 -12.91 1.96 7.99
CA PRO A 23 -12.08 3.16 7.97
C PRO A 23 -10.60 2.81 7.82
N SER A 24 -9.94 3.46 6.87
CA SER A 24 -8.57 3.12 6.47
C SER A 24 -7.55 3.37 7.57
N ASP A 25 -7.73 4.46 8.31
CA ASP A 25 -6.94 4.83 9.47
C ASP A 25 -7.08 3.83 10.62
N ALA A 26 -8.30 3.35 10.88
CA ALA A 26 -8.56 2.33 11.89
C ALA A 26 -7.90 1.00 11.51
N GLN A 27 -7.99 0.59 10.24
CA GLN A 27 -7.38 -0.65 9.75
C GLN A 27 -5.85 -0.61 9.83
N LEU A 28 -5.23 0.49 9.41
CA LEU A 28 -3.78 0.65 9.49
C LEU A 28 -3.29 0.72 10.95
N SER A 29 -4.03 1.43 11.82
CA SER A 29 -3.73 1.49 13.25
C SER A 29 -3.87 0.14 13.94
N TYR A 30 -4.89 -0.65 13.58
CA TYR A 30 -5.04 -2.04 14.03
C TYR A 30 -3.84 -2.89 13.61
N PHE A 31 -3.44 -2.81 12.34
CA PHE A 31 -2.28 -3.54 11.82
C PHE A 31 -0.99 -3.20 12.62
N PHE A 32 -0.67 -1.92 12.83
CA PHE A 32 0.55 -1.54 13.57
C PHE A 32 0.51 -1.94 15.04
N ARG A 33 -0.67 -1.91 15.69
CA ARG A 33 -0.80 -2.35 17.09
C ARG A 33 -0.54 -3.85 17.27
N ASN A 34 -0.88 -4.66 16.26
CA ASN A 34 -0.65 -6.10 16.25
C ASN A 34 0.77 -6.49 15.76
N ASN A 35 1.48 -5.60 15.09
CA ASN A 35 2.82 -5.84 14.54
C ASN A 35 3.86 -4.91 15.19
N ARG A 36 4.00 -5.01 16.52
CA ARG A 36 4.82 -4.08 17.31
C ARG A 36 6.32 -4.15 16.99
N ASN A 37 6.78 -5.29 16.48
CA ASN A 37 8.15 -5.54 16.04
C ASN A 37 8.53 -4.81 14.75
N LEU A 38 7.58 -4.21 14.01
CA LEU A 38 7.89 -3.39 12.85
C LEU A 38 8.69 -2.16 13.26
N GLY A 39 9.83 -1.96 12.59
CA GLY A 39 10.68 -0.80 12.77
C GLY A 39 10.01 0.50 12.29
N SER A 40 10.53 1.64 12.75
CA SER A 40 10.00 2.97 12.37
C SER A 40 9.99 3.20 10.85
N HIS A 41 11.06 2.80 10.16
CA HIS A 41 11.16 2.91 8.70
C HIS A 41 10.10 2.07 7.98
N ASP A 42 9.91 0.81 8.38
CA ASP A 42 8.89 -0.06 7.78
C ASP A 42 7.49 0.52 7.96
N ARG A 43 7.19 1.06 9.15
CA ARG A 43 5.89 1.70 9.41
C ARG A 43 5.69 2.94 8.54
N SER A 44 6.73 3.75 8.38
CA SER A 44 6.69 4.93 7.52
C SER A 44 6.44 4.55 6.06
N ASP A 45 7.22 3.60 5.53
CA ASP A 45 7.08 3.13 4.15
C ASP A 45 5.68 2.52 3.92
N ILE A 46 5.18 1.71 4.86
CA ILE A 46 3.84 1.11 4.79
C ILE A 46 2.76 2.20 4.77
N ALA A 47 2.85 3.18 5.67
CA ALA A 47 1.85 4.25 5.77
C ALA A 47 1.82 5.13 4.52
N GLU A 48 2.99 5.49 3.99
CA GLU A 48 3.13 6.28 2.77
C GLU A 48 2.45 5.58 1.59
N ILE A 49 2.78 4.30 1.36
CA ILE A 49 2.22 3.53 0.26
C ILE A 49 0.72 3.30 0.44
N PHE A 50 0.30 2.87 1.64
CA PHE A 50 -1.10 2.59 1.95
C PHE A 50 -2.00 3.81 1.70
N TYR A 51 -1.64 4.95 2.29
CA TYR A 51 -2.43 6.16 2.11
C TYR A 51 -2.28 6.76 0.71
N GLY A 52 -1.12 6.60 0.07
CA GLY A 52 -0.90 7.00 -1.31
C GLY A 52 -1.86 6.28 -2.27
N VAL A 53 -2.01 4.96 -2.12
CA VAL A 53 -2.94 4.17 -2.92
C VAL A 53 -4.39 4.53 -2.62
N ILE A 54 -4.77 4.71 -1.35
CA ILE A 54 -6.16 5.08 -0.99
C ILE A 54 -6.54 6.45 -1.56
N ARG A 55 -5.65 7.45 -1.42
CA ARG A 55 -5.91 8.81 -1.92
C ARG A 55 -6.04 8.86 -3.44
N ASN A 56 -5.36 7.95 -4.16
CA ASN A 56 -5.38 7.86 -5.61
C ASN A 56 -6.21 6.70 -6.15
N ARG A 57 -7.07 6.09 -5.32
CA ARG A 57 -7.74 4.81 -5.62
C ARG A 57 -8.43 4.81 -6.99
N ARG A 58 -9.29 5.79 -7.24
CA ARG A 58 -10.08 5.87 -8.48
C ARG A 58 -9.22 6.00 -9.73
N TYR A 59 -8.13 6.76 -9.64
CA TYR A 59 -7.17 6.89 -10.75
C TYR A 59 -6.42 5.58 -11.00
N LEU A 60 -5.97 4.93 -9.93
CA LEU A 60 -5.25 3.65 -10.00
C LEU A 60 -6.14 2.53 -10.54
N GLU A 61 -7.42 2.47 -10.13
CA GLU A 61 -8.40 1.49 -10.64
C GLU A 61 -8.58 1.63 -12.16
N VAL A 62 -8.60 2.86 -12.69
CA VAL A 62 -8.72 3.12 -14.13
C VAL A 62 -7.47 2.68 -14.88
N ILE A 63 -6.27 2.94 -14.36
CA ILE A 63 -5.02 2.55 -15.04
C ILE A 63 -4.78 1.05 -15.01
N VAL A 64 -5.10 0.43 -13.88
CA VAL A 64 -4.89 -0.99 -13.65
C VAL A 64 -5.96 -1.85 -14.33
N ASP A 65 -7.13 -1.26 -14.64
CA ASP A 65 -8.32 -1.95 -15.15
C ASP A 65 -8.76 -3.15 -14.28
N ASP A 66 -8.52 -3.03 -12.97
CA ASP A 66 -8.74 -4.05 -11.95
C ASP A 66 -8.60 -3.36 -10.56
N GLN A 67 -9.14 -3.97 -9.51
CA GLN A 67 -9.02 -3.51 -8.11
C GLN A 67 -7.93 -4.26 -7.34
N ASN A 68 -7.04 -4.97 -8.04
CA ASN A 68 -5.95 -5.72 -7.42
C ASN A 68 -4.95 -4.80 -6.68
N PRO A 69 -4.87 -4.87 -5.34
CA PRO A 69 -4.06 -3.94 -4.57
C PRO A 69 -2.57 -3.95 -4.92
N LYS A 70 -2.01 -5.11 -5.30
CA LYS A 70 -0.59 -5.21 -5.68
C LYS A 70 -0.31 -4.42 -6.95
N LYS A 71 -1.15 -4.57 -7.98
CA LYS A 71 -1.01 -3.82 -9.23
C LYS A 71 -1.14 -2.31 -8.95
N MET A 72 -2.10 -1.92 -8.13
CA MET A 72 -2.31 -0.51 -7.75
C MET A 72 -1.10 0.07 -7.00
N ILE A 73 -0.49 -0.69 -6.09
CA ILE A 73 0.76 -0.27 -5.42
C ILE A 73 1.87 -0.08 -6.44
N LEU A 74 2.11 -1.04 -7.34
CA LEU A 74 3.19 -0.94 -8.33
C LEU A 74 3.01 0.28 -9.24
N VAL A 75 1.79 0.51 -9.73
CA VAL A 75 1.46 1.69 -10.53
C VAL A 75 1.65 2.98 -9.73
N TYR A 76 1.22 3.02 -8.46
CA TYR A 76 1.46 4.18 -7.59
C TYR A 76 2.96 4.48 -7.44
N LEU A 77 3.77 3.46 -7.16
CA LEU A 77 5.21 3.62 -7.00
C LEU A 77 5.88 4.16 -8.26
N MET A 78 5.51 3.65 -9.44
CA MET A 78 6.10 4.07 -10.70
C MET A 78 5.61 5.45 -11.16
N VAL A 79 4.29 5.69 -11.13
CA VAL A 79 3.67 6.85 -11.76
C VAL A 79 3.62 8.06 -10.82
N MET A 80 3.37 7.84 -9.53
CA MET A 80 3.22 8.93 -8.56
C MET A 80 4.51 9.23 -7.80
N LEU A 81 5.29 8.20 -7.46
CA LEU A 81 6.57 8.36 -6.75
C LEU A 81 7.79 8.33 -7.67
N GLY A 82 7.62 8.07 -8.97
CA GLY A 82 8.72 8.06 -9.94
C GLY A 82 9.76 6.96 -9.70
N LYS A 83 9.39 5.86 -9.01
CA LYS A 83 10.31 4.75 -8.71
C LYS A 83 10.63 3.95 -9.96
N SER A 84 11.89 3.57 -10.10
CA SER A 84 12.34 2.73 -11.19
C SER A 84 11.93 1.27 -10.97
N ILE A 85 11.71 0.52 -12.06
CA ILE A 85 11.38 -0.92 -11.98
C ILE A 85 12.47 -1.70 -11.24
N ARG A 86 13.74 -1.28 -11.34
CA ARG A 86 14.87 -1.90 -10.63
C ARG A 86 14.76 -1.80 -9.11
N GLU A 87 14.08 -0.79 -8.58
CA GLU A 87 13.81 -0.67 -7.15
C GLU A 87 12.63 -1.56 -6.70
N LEU A 88 11.92 -2.20 -7.63
CA LEU A 88 10.72 -3.01 -7.37
C LEU A 88 10.93 -4.53 -7.55
N THR A 89 12.04 -4.94 -8.18
CA THR A 89 12.47 -6.34 -8.39
C THR A 89 13.56 -6.74 -7.42
#